data_AF-A0A947ETQ0-F1
#
_entry.id   AF-A0A947ETQ0-F1
#
_cell.length_a   1.000
_cell.length_b   1.000
_cell.length_c   1.000
_cell.angle_alpha   90.00
_cell.angle_beta   90.00
_cell.angle_gamma   90.00
#
_symmetry.space_group_name_H-M   'P 1'
#
loop_
_entity.id
_entity.type
_entity.pdbx_description
1 polymer ?
#
loop_
_entity_poly.entity_id
_entity_poly.type
_entity_poly.pdbx_seq_one_letter_code
_entity_poly.pdbx_strand_id
1 'polypeptide(L)'
;MSELKQAKSALISVFSKDGLEPIVKKLNELGINIYSTGGTEKFIKDLGVDVIPVEDVTSYPSILGGRVKTLHPKVFGGILNRQDHEGDVKELEQYEIPQIDIVIVDLYPFEKTVASGASEQDIIEKIDIGGISLIRAAAKNFKDVTCVSSVDDYQEFLDLLNEKEGKTSISDRKRFAAKAFNISSHYDSAIFNYFNAKGEVNSFKQSELKGKELRYGENPHQKGTFYGDFDSIFDKLHGKELSYNNLLDVDAAVNLMNEFKGEAPTFAILKHNNACGLAQRDPIY
;
A
#
# COMPACT_ATOMS: atom_id res chain seq x y z
N MET A 1 -7.29 30.20 -2.82
CA MET A 1 -8.37 29.37 -2.24
C MET A 1 -8.11 27.95 -2.68
N SER A 2 -8.10 26.97 -1.78
CA SER A 2 -7.94 25.56 -2.16
C SER A 2 -9.20 25.14 -2.92
N GLU A 3 -9.12 25.03 -4.25
CA GLU A 3 -10.23 24.55 -5.06
C GLU A 3 -10.55 23.10 -4.67
N LEU A 4 -11.66 22.96 -3.96
CA LEU A 4 -12.28 21.66 -3.70
C LEU A 4 -12.89 21.17 -5.01
N LYS A 5 -12.64 19.90 -5.33
CA LYS A 5 -13.14 19.27 -6.54
C LYS A 5 -14.16 18.21 -6.18
N GLN A 6 -15.36 18.33 -6.74
CA GLN A 6 -16.42 17.33 -6.59
C GLN A 6 -16.10 16.10 -7.44
N ALA A 7 -16.06 14.93 -6.82
CA ALA A 7 -16.01 13.68 -7.58
C ALA A 7 -17.39 13.38 -8.19
N LYS A 8 -17.39 12.94 -9.45
CA LYS A 8 -18.59 12.50 -10.19
C LYS A 8 -18.54 11.01 -10.53
N SER A 9 -17.34 10.42 -10.54
CA SER A 9 -17.16 9.01 -10.85
C SER A 9 -16.01 8.37 -10.07
N ALA A 10 -16.14 7.06 -9.83
CA ALA A 10 -15.13 6.22 -9.21
C ALA A 10 -14.91 4.94 -10.03
N LEU A 11 -13.66 4.59 -10.30
CA LEU A 11 -13.28 3.27 -10.79
C LEU A 11 -12.82 2.40 -9.62
N ILE A 12 -13.49 1.27 -9.39
CA ILE A 12 -13.18 0.35 -8.29
C ILE A 12 -12.76 -1.00 -8.87
N SER A 13 -11.51 -1.40 -8.64
CA SER A 13 -10.96 -2.68 -9.08
C SER A 13 -10.07 -3.26 -7.99
N VAL A 14 -10.65 -4.08 -7.13
CA VAL A 14 -9.97 -4.56 -5.91
C VAL A 14 -10.01 -6.09 -5.79
N PHE A 15 -8.90 -6.66 -5.33
CA PHE A 15 -8.78 -8.02 -4.88
C PHE A 15 -9.53 -8.23 -3.56
N SER A 16 -9.25 -7.46 -2.50
CA SER A 16 -9.97 -7.55 -1.23
C SER A 16 -11.27 -6.75 -1.24
N LYS A 17 -12.31 -7.26 -0.56
CA LYS A 17 -13.59 -6.55 -0.39
C LYS A 17 -13.80 -6.09 1.06
N ASP A 18 -12.85 -6.41 1.93
CA ASP A 18 -12.92 -6.07 3.34
C ASP A 18 -12.96 -4.55 3.53
N GLY A 19 -13.98 -4.05 4.23
CA GLY A 19 -14.16 -2.62 4.46
C GLY A 19 -14.63 -1.81 3.25
N LEU A 20 -14.89 -2.42 2.09
CA LEU A 20 -15.29 -1.70 0.87
C LEU A 20 -16.76 -1.25 0.90
N GLU A 21 -17.65 -2.04 1.52
CA GLU A 21 -19.10 -1.80 1.52
C GLU A 21 -19.49 -0.38 2.00
N PRO A 22 -18.97 0.14 3.13
CA PRO A 22 -19.28 1.50 3.57
C PRO A 22 -18.90 2.58 2.55
N ILE A 23 -17.78 2.41 1.85
CA ILE A 23 -17.34 3.34 0.81
C ILE A 23 -18.29 3.28 -0.38
N VAL A 24 -18.62 2.08 -0.86
CA VAL A 24 -19.55 1.89 -2.00
C VAL A 24 -20.91 2.53 -1.71
N LYS A 25 -21.47 2.29 -0.52
CA LYS A 25 -22.72 2.91 -0.09
C LYS A 25 -22.62 4.44 -0.05
N LYS A 26 -21.50 4.97 0.47
CA LYS A 26 -21.31 6.42 0.54
C LYS A 26 -21.15 7.06 -0.84
N LEU A 27 -20.42 6.43 -1.75
CA LEU A 27 -20.30 6.89 -3.14
C LEU A 27 -21.68 6.94 -3.82
N ASN A 28 -22.49 5.89 -3.64
CA ASN A 28 -23.85 5.84 -4.17
C ASN A 28 -24.77 6.92 -3.57
N GLU A 29 -24.73 7.12 -2.25
CA GLU A 29 -25.47 8.19 -1.55
C GLU A 29 -25.12 9.58 -2.10
N LEU A 30 -23.85 9.81 -2.46
CA LEU A 30 -23.36 11.04 -3.04
C LEU A 30 -23.64 11.17 -4.56
N GLY A 31 -24.28 10.17 -5.17
CA GLY A 31 -24.58 10.15 -6.61
C GLY A 31 -23.32 10.02 -7.49
N ILE A 32 -22.25 9.41 -6.98
CA ILE A 32 -21.01 9.18 -7.72
C ILE A 32 -21.17 7.90 -8.55
N ASN A 33 -21.00 8.02 -9.87
CA ASN A 33 -21.10 6.87 -10.78
C ASN A 33 -19.95 5.89 -10.55
N ILE A 34 -20.26 4.60 -10.36
CA ILE A 34 -19.24 3.58 -10.09
C ILE A 34 -18.98 2.76 -11.35
N TYR A 35 -17.71 2.66 -11.72
CA TYR A 35 -17.19 1.75 -12.74
C TYR A 35 -16.46 0.59 -12.08
N SER A 36 -16.68 -0.64 -12.52
CA SER A 36 -15.98 -1.81 -11.96
C SER A 36 -15.91 -2.97 -12.96
N THR A 37 -15.20 -4.04 -12.60
CA THR A 37 -15.08 -5.26 -13.41
C THR A 37 -15.08 -6.50 -12.53
N GLY A 38 -15.58 -7.61 -13.08
CA GLY A 38 -15.42 -8.96 -12.53
C GLY A 38 -15.99 -9.13 -11.12
N GLY A 39 -15.17 -9.63 -10.19
CA GLY A 39 -15.63 -9.94 -8.83
C GLY A 39 -16.03 -8.71 -8.00
N THR A 40 -15.43 -7.55 -8.28
CA THR A 40 -15.76 -6.30 -7.59
C THR A 40 -17.08 -5.73 -8.09
N GLU A 41 -17.33 -5.80 -9.39
CA GLU A 41 -18.62 -5.43 -9.99
C GLU A 41 -19.76 -6.25 -9.38
N LYS A 42 -19.60 -7.57 -9.32
CA LYS A 42 -20.59 -8.46 -8.71
C LYS A 42 -20.88 -8.08 -7.25
N PHE A 43 -19.83 -7.85 -6.47
CA PHE A 43 -19.96 -7.43 -5.07
C PHE A 43 -20.79 -6.14 -4.93
N ILE A 44 -20.55 -5.13 -5.78
CA ILE A 44 -21.29 -3.86 -5.75
C ILE A 44 -22.76 -4.08 -6.13
N LYS A 45 -23.04 -4.90 -7.15
CA LYS A 45 -24.43 -5.26 -7.55
C LYS A 45 -25.18 -5.97 -6.43
N ASP A 46 -24.52 -6.88 -5.73
CA ASP A 46 -25.11 -7.64 -4.61
C ASP A 46 -25.48 -6.72 -3.43
N LEU A 47 -24.89 -5.51 -3.34
CA LEU A 47 -25.28 -4.46 -2.38
C LEU A 47 -26.49 -3.62 -2.84
N GLY A 48 -27.02 -3.89 -4.04
CA GLY A 48 -28.12 -3.12 -4.63
C GLY A 48 -27.70 -1.75 -5.16
N VAL A 49 -26.41 -1.57 -5.46
CA VAL A 49 -25.85 -0.31 -5.98
C VAL A 49 -25.61 -0.45 -7.50
N ASP A 50 -25.98 0.58 -8.24
CA ASP A 50 -25.75 0.64 -9.68
C ASP A 50 -24.25 0.72 -9.99
N VAL A 51 -23.80 -0.09 -10.94
CA VAL A 51 -22.40 -0.14 -11.38
C VAL A 51 -22.33 -0.34 -12.88
N ILE A 52 -21.44 0.42 -13.51
CA ILE A 52 -21.15 0.37 -14.93
C ILE A 52 -19.97 -0.59 -15.15
N PRO A 53 -20.16 -1.71 -15.88
CA PRO A 53 -19.07 -2.60 -16.24
C PRO A 53 -18.00 -1.87 -17.09
N VAL A 54 -16.73 -2.08 -16.77
CA VAL A 54 -15.61 -1.54 -17.57
C VAL A 54 -15.61 -2.11 -18.99
N GLU A 55 -16.09 -3.34 -19.15
CA GLU A 55 -16.28 -4.00 -20.44
C GLU A 55 -17.23 -3.22 -21.36
N ASP A 56 -18.28 -2.60 -20.81
CA ASP A 56 -19.23 -1.77 -21.56
C ASP A 56 -18.56 -0.48 -22.06
N VAL A 57 -17.63 0.07 -21.27
CA VAL A 57 -16.86 1.27 -21.65
C VAL A 57 -15.84 0.95 -22.74
N THR A 58 -15.08 -0.13 -22.57
CA THR A 58 -13.94 -0.47 -23.44
C THR A 58 -14.34 -1.15 -24.74
N SER A 59 -15.56 -1.70 -24.82
CA SER A 59 -16.05 -2.49 -25.97
C SER A 59 -15.18 -3.73 -26.30
N TYR A 60 -14.29 -4.12 -25.39
CA TYR A 60 -13.43 -5.30 -25.50
C TYR A 60 -13.79 -6.31 -24.40
N PRO A 61 -13.95 -7.60 -24.73
CA PRO A 61 -14.16 -8.63 -23.71
C PRO A 61 -12.87 -8.86 -22.91
N SER A 62 -13.00 -9.40 -21.69
CA SER A 62 -11.87 -9.86 -20.89
C SER A 62 -11.14 -11.02 -21.59
N ILE A 63 -10.00 -10.73 -22.22
CA ILE A 63 -9.14 -11.73 -22.90
C ILE A 63 -7.92 -12.14 -22.05
N LEU A 64 -7.20 -13.18 -22.49
CA LEU A 64 -5.93 -13.66 -21.91
C LEU A 64 -6.02 -13.94 -20.39
N GLY A 65 -7.08 -14.64 -19.96
CA GLY A 65 -7.31 -14.96 -18.56
C GLY A 65 -7.53 -13.74 -17.66
N GLY A 66 -7.81 -12.57 -18.25
CA GLY A 66 -8.03 -11.33 -17.51
C GLY A 66 -6.79 -10.47 -17.28
N ARG A 67 -5.67 -10.79 -17.92
CA ARG A 67 -4.41 -10.03 -17.79
C ARG A 67 -4.47 -8.59 -18.33
N VAL A 68 -5.41 -8.30 -19.23
CA VAL A 68 -5.47 -7.01 -19.95
C VAL A 68 -6.84 -6.32 -19.82
N LYS A 69 -7.60 -6.57 -18.75
CA LYS A 69 -8.97 -6.04 -18.59
C LYS A 69 -9.06 -4.51 -18.58
N THR A 70 -8.13 -3.87 -17.89
CA THR A 70 -8.18 -2.41 -17.64
C THR A 70 -7.19 -1.63 -18.48
N LEU A 71 -6.29 -2.30 -19.21
CA LEU A 71 -5.25 -1.70 -20.05
C LEU A 71 -5.81 -1.15 -21.37
N HIS A 72 -6.70 -0.17 -21.26
CA HIS A 72 -7.43 0.40 -22.39
C HIS A 72 -7.41 1.93 -22.39
N PRO A 73 -7.26 2.60 -23.56
CA PRO A 73 -7.24 4.06 -23.65
C PRO A 73 -8.48 4.74 -23.07
N LYS A 74 -9.67 4.15 -23.15
CA LYS A 74 -10.87 4.72 -22.51
C LYS A 74 -10.80 4.72 -20.97
N VAL A 75 -10.09 3.79 -20.36
CA VAL A 75 -9.89 3.78 -18.89
C VAL A 75 -8.80 4.78 -18.54
N PHE A 76 -7.64 4.66 -19.18
CA PHE A 76 -6.48 5.50 -18.86
C PHE A 76 -6.66 6.95 -19.31
N GLY A 77 -7.37 7.23 -20.39
CA GLY A 77 -7.76 8.58 -20.81
C GLY A 77 -8.70 9.24 -19.81
N GLY A 78 -9.65 8.47 -19.25
CA GLY A 78 -10.52 8.93 -18.18
C GLY A 78 -9.77 9.32 -16.89
N ILE A 79 -8.64 8.66 -16.63
CA ILE A 79 -7.79 8.91 -15.45
C ILE A 79 -6.74 9.99 -15.71
N LEU A 80 -6.10 10.01 -16.88
CA LEU A 80 -4.88 10.80 -17.15
C LEU A 80 -5.11 12.13 -17.86
N ASN A 81 -6.33 12.39 -18.35
CA ASN A 81 -6.63 13.68 -18.96
C ASN A 81 -6.40 14.83 -17.98
N ARG A 82 -5.95 15.96 -18.52
CA ARG A 82 -5.81 17.20 -17.75
C ARG A 82 -7.09 18.00 -17.93
N GLN A 83 -7.85 18.16 -16.86
CA GLN A 83 -9.16 18.79 -16.96
C GLN A 83 -9.08 20.30 -17.21
N ASP A 84 -7.91 20.93 -17.00
CA ASP A 84 -7.65 22.31 -17.36
C ASP A 84 -7.05 22.49 -18.77
N HIS A 85 -6.94 21.42 -19.56
CA HIS A 85 -6.44 21.46 -20.93
C HIS A 85 -7.59 21.25 -21.93
N GLU A 86 -7.96 22.31 -22.65
CA GLU A 86 -9.10 22.28 -23.59
C GLU A 86 -9.00 21.18 -24.66
N GLY A 87 -7.78 20.84 -25.09
CA GLY A 87 -7.57 19.75 -26.04
C GLY A 87 -7.94 18.38 -25.47
N ASP A 88 -7.58 18.11 -24.22
CA ASP A 88 -7.87 16.82 -23.57
C ASP A 88 -9.39 16.70 -23.36
N VAL A 89 -10.06 17.79 -22.95
CA VAL A 89 -11.52 17.83 -22.75
C VAL A 89 -12.26 17.53 -24.06
N LYS A 90 -11.84 18.12 -25.19
CA LYS A 90 -12.43 17.82 -26.51
C LYS A 90 -12.22 16.38 -26.93
N GLU A 91 -11.05 15.81 -26.65
CA GLU A 91 -10.76 14.40 -26.94
C GLU A 91 -11.63 13.46 -26.11
N LEU A 92 -11.91 13.77 -24.84
CA LEU A 92 -12.82 12.98 -24.02
C LEU A 92 -14.22 12.90 -24.65
N GLU A 93 -14.75 14.04 -25.10
CA GLU A 93 -16.06 14.10 -25.77
C GLU A 93 -16.04 13.35 -27.10
N GLN A 94 -15.04 13.61 -27.95
CA GLN A 94 -14.92 13.02 -29.28
C GLN A 94 -14.84 11.49 -29.24
N TYR A 95 -14.11 10.93 -28.27
CA TYR A 95 -13.88 9.49 -28.16
C TYR A 95 -14.76 8.81 -27.11
N GLU A 96 -15.76 9.54 -26.58
CA GLU A 96 -16.72 9.05 -25.57
C GLU A 96 -16.00 8.41 -24.36
N ILE A 97 -14.95 9.09 -23.89
CA ILE A 97 -14.13 8.63 -22.77
C ILE A 97 -14.76 9.18 -21.48
N PRO A 98 -15.19 8.30 -20.55
CA PRO A 98 -15.74 8.77 -19.29
C PRO A 98 -14.64 9.39 -18.42
N GLN A 99 -14.95 10.51 -17.78
CA GLN A 99 -14.09 11.07 -16.74
C GLN A 99 -14.04 10.12 -15.53
N ILE A 100 -12.87 9.94 -14.93
CA ILE A 100 -12.68 9.23 -13.65
C ILE A 100 -12.07 10.18 -12.63
N ASP A 101 -12.71 10.38 -11.47
CA ASP A 101 -12.23 11.30 -10.42
C ASP A 101 -11.66 10.57 -9.20
N ILE A 102 -12.07 9.33 -8.97
CA ILE A 102 -11.59 8.45 -7.91
C ILE A 102 -11.16 7.12 -8.51
N VAL A 103 -10.02 6.59 -8.08
CA VAL A 103 -9.57 5.23 -8.41
C VAL A 103 -9.32 4.49 -7.11
N ILE A 104 -10.07 3.42 -6.87
CA ILE A 104 -9.90 2.51 -5.73
C ILE A 104 -9.39 1.18 -6.26
N VAL A 105 -8.17 0.83 -5.88
CA VAL A 105 -7.49 -0.35 -6.38
C VAL A 105 -6.55 -0.86 -5.30
N ASP A 106 -6.49 -2.17 -5.12
CA ASP A 106 -5.46 -2.82 -4.33
C ASP A 106 -4.79 -3.88 -5.21
N LEU A 107 -3.59 -4.29 -4.80
CA LEU A 107 -2.80 -5.27 -5.53
C LEU A 107 -3.00 -6.66 -4.94
N TYR A 108 -2.75 -7.69 -5.75
CA TYR A 108 -2.62 -9.04 -5.22
C TYR A 108 -1.52 -9.09 -4.16
N PRO A 109 -1.70 -9.86 -3.08
CA PRO A 109 -0.71 -9.97 -2.01
C PRO A 109 0.47 -10.85 -2.47
N PHE A 110 1.37 -10.28 -3.27
CA PHE A 110 2.52 -10.96 -3.86
C PHE A 110 3.41 -11.60 -2.80
N GLU A 111 3.82 -10.83 -1.79
CA GLU A 111 4.68 -11.32 -0.70
C GLU A 111 4.03 -12.46 0.08
N LYS A 112 2.71 -12.41 0.33
CA LYS A 112 1.99 -13.52 0.98
C LYS A 112 2.00 -14.78 0.12
N THR A 113 1.97 -14.63 -1.21
CA THR A 113 2.02 -15.76 -2.15
C THR A 113 3.42 -16.37 -2.21
N VAL A 114 4.47 -15.55 -2.15
CA VAL A 114 5.85 -16.04 -2.03
C VAL A 114 6.04 -16.78 -0.71
N ALA A 115 5.58 -16.20 0.40
CA ALA A 115 5.70 -16.78 1.73
C ALA A 115 4.92 -18.10 1.92
N SER A 116 3.86 -18.34 1.13
CA SER A 116 3.11 -19.60 1.20
C SER A 116 3.82 -20.79 0.54
N GLY A 117 4.93 -20.57 -0.15
CA GLY A 117 5.65 -21.61 -0.88
C GLY A 117 4.96 -22.05 -2.18
N ALA A 118 4.15 -21.15 -2.78
CA ALA A 118 3.51 -21.40 -4.06
C ALA A 118 4.54 -21.69 -5.17
N SER A 119 4.09 -22.34 -6.25
CA SER A 119 4.96 -22.61 -7.39
C SER A 119 5.42 -21.31 -8.05
N GLU A 120 6.58 -21.32 -8.70
CA GLU A 120 7.08 -20.16 -9.46
C GLU A 120 6.06 -19.65 -10.48
N GLN A 121 5.37 -20.57 -11.16
CA GLN A 121 4.31 -20.22 -12.09
C GLN A 121 3.17 -19.45 -11.39
N ASP A 122 2.71 -19.92 -10.23
CA ASP A 122 1.65 -19.25 -9.47
C ASP A 122 2.10 -17.86 -8.99
N ILE A 123 3.35 -17.73 -8.54
CA ILE A 123 3.93 -16.44 -8.12
C ILE A 123 3.97 -15.46 -9.29
N ILE A 124 4.40 -15.90 -10.47
CA ILE A 124 4.43 -15.08 -11.69
C ILE A 124 3.02 -14.63 -12.10
N GLU A 125 2.01 -15.50 -12.00
CA GLU A 125 0.61 -15.12 -12.28
C GLU A 125 0.05 -14.09 -11.29
N LYS A 126 0.65 -13.94 -10.10
CA LYS A 126 0.25 -12.91 -9.13
C LYS A 126 0.90 -11.55 -9.36
N ILE A 127 1.80 -11.41 -10.34
CA ILE A 127 2.35 -10.11 -10.73
C ILE A 127 1.28 -9.31 -11.47
N ASP A 128 0.60 -8.43 -10.73
CA ASP A 128 -0.42 -7.55 -11.28
C ASP A 128 0.15 -6.43 -12.17
N ILE A 129 -0.27 -6.40 -13.44
CA ILE A 129 0.07 -5.35 -14.42
C ILE A 129 -1.02 -4.26 -14.49
N GLY A 130 -2.29 -4.66 -14.37
CA GLY A 130 -3.41 -3.74 -14.50
C GLY A 130 -3.54 -2.85 -13.28
N GLY A 131 -3.55 -3.43 -12.08
CA GLY A 131 -3.67 -2.73 -10.82
C GLY A 131 -2.54 -1.72 -10.62
N ILE A 132 -1.29 -2.12 -10.84
CA ILE A 132 -0.12 -1.22 -10.69
C ILE A 132 -0.17 -0.07 -11.69
N SER A 133 -0.64 -0.31 -12.91
CA SER A 133 -0.79 0.73 -13.93
C SER A 133 -1.86 1.76 -13.54
N LEU A 134 -3.01 1.29 -13.02
CA LEU A 134 -4.09 2.16 -12.52
C LEU A 134 -3.61 3.03 -11.34
N ILE A 135 -2.93 2.43 -10.35
CA ILE A 135 -2.34 3.14 -9.21
C ILE A 135 -1.45 4.27 -9.69
N ARG A 136 -0.49 3.96 -10.58
CA ARG A 136 0.49 4.96 -11.07
C ARG A 136 -0.17 6.04 -11.91
N ALA A 137 -1.16 5.69 -12.74
CA ALA A 137 -1.89 6.66 -13.55
C ALA A 137 -2.69 7.65 -12.70
N ALA A 138 -3.45 7.14 -11.72
CA ALA A 138 -4.25 7.96 -10.83
C ALA A 138 -3.36 8.84 -9.93
N ALA A 139 -2.29 8.28 -9.36
CA ALA A 139 -1.35 9.01 -8.53
C ALA A 139 -0.58 10.10 -9.31
N LYS A 140 -0.20 9.81 -10.58
CA LYS A 140 0.40 10.82 -11.46
C LYS A 140 -0.55 12.00 -11.67
N ASN A 141 -1.84 11.74 -11.89
CA ASN A 141 -2.83 12.76 -12.14
C ASN A 141 -3.53 13.27 -10.86
N PHE A 142 -2.82 13.32 -9.73
CA PHE A 142 -3.37 13.77 -8.44
C PHE A 142 -3.98 15.18 -8.47
N LYS A 143 -3.64 16.00 -9.48
CA LYS A 143 -4.28 17.30 -9.67
C LYS A 143 -5.79 17.15 -9.81
N ASP A 144 -6.24 16.08 -10.45
CA ASP A 144 -7.62 15.85 -10.82
C ASP A 144 -8.22 14.57 -10.24
N VAL A 145 -7.39 13.59 -9.86
CA VAL A 145 -7.83 12.24 -9.45
C VAL A 145 -7.38 11.90 -8.03
N THR A 146 -8.23 11.22 -7.26
CA THR A 146 -7.88 10.63 -5.96
C THR A 146 -7.59 9.14 -6.11
N CYS A 147 -6.43 8.66 -5.64
CA CYS A 147 -6.05 7.25 -5.70
C CYS A 147 -6.06 6.61 -4.31
N VAL A 148 -6.94 5.64 -4.08
CA VAL A 148 -6.97 4.81 -2.87
C VAL A 148 -6.35 3.46 -3.23
N SER A 149 -5.11 3.24 -2.79
CA SER A 149 -4.25 2.13 -3.25
C SER A 149 -4.17 0.94 -2.29
N SER A 150 -4.80 1.03 -1.12
CA SER A 150 -4.70 0.03 -0.06
C SER A 150 -5.98 0.00 0.78
N VAL A 151 -6.31 -1.17 1.31
CA VAL A 151 -7.39 -1.36 2.30
C VAL A 151 -7.13 -0.57 3.58
N ASP A 152 -5.85 -0.35 3.93
CA ASP A 152 -5.45 0.44 5.11
C ASP A 152 -5.87 1.92 4.97
N ASP A 153 -6.15 2.39 3.75
CA ASP A 153 -6.55 3.77 3.48
C ASP A 153 -8.08 3.95 3.47
N TYR A 154 -8.86 2.87 3.58
CA TYR A 154 -10.31 2.91 3.41
C TYR A 154 -11.01 3.75 4.47
N GLN A 155 -10.62 3.61 5.74
CA GLN A 155 -11.23 4.40 6.82
C GLN A 155 -10.96 5.89 6.62
N GLU A 156 -9.70 6.27 6.37
CA GLU A 156 -9.35 7.68 6.10
C GLU A 156 -10.10 8.23 4.89
N PHE A 157 -10.25 7.43 3.83
CA PHE A 157 -10.97 7.85 2.64
C PHE A 157 -12.47 8.00 2.90
N LEU A 158 -13.08 7.08 3.65
CA LEU A 158 -14.49 7.17 4.05
C LEU A 158 -14.74 8.42 4.91
N ASP A 159 -13.85 8.70 5.87
CA ASP A 159 -13.92 9.90 6.70
C ASP A 159 -13.84 11.16 5.82
N LEU A 160 -12.91 11.18 4.86
CA LEU A 160 -12.79 12.27 3.89
C LEU A 160 -14.09 12.47 3.07
N LEU A 161 -14.70 11.39 2.57
CA LEU A 161 -15.96 11.44 1.82
C LEU A 161 -17.10 12.00 2.69
N ASN A 162 -17.16 11.63 3.96
CA ASN A 162 -18.17 12.10 4.90
C ASN A 162 -17.98 13.58 5.27
N GLU A 163 -16.76 13.97 5.62
CA GLU A 163 -16.43 15.34 6.05
C GLU A 163 -16.58 16.37 4.93
N LYS A 164 -16.27 15.97 3.68
CA LYS A 164 -16.20 16.88 2.53
C LYS A 164 -17.27 16.61 1.48
N GLU A 165 -18.23 15.73 1.75
CA GLU A 165 -19.37 15.42 0.88
C GLU A 165 -18.93 15.03 -0.55
N GLY A 166 -17.92 14.15 -0.65
CA GLY A 166 -17.36 13.72 -1.93
C GLY A 166 -16.43 14.73 -2.63
N LYS A 167 -16.11 15.86 -1.97
CA LYS A 167 -15.14 16.82 -2.47
C LYS A 167 -13.74 16.53 -1.95
N THR A 168 -12.73 16.74 -2.77
CA THR A 168 -11.32 16.63 -2.35
C THR A 168 -10.56 17.91 -2.62
N SER A 169 -9.66 18.28 -1.72
CA SER A 169 -8.69 19.35 -1.96
C SER A 169 -7.45 18.79 -2.66
N ILE A 170 -6.66 19.69 -3.27
CA ILE A 170 -5.39 19.30 -3.87
C ILE A 170 -4.43 18.65 -2.87
N SER A 171 -4.46 19.05 -1.59
CA SER A 171 -3.59 18.46 -0.57
C SER A 171 -4.03 17.04 -0.20
N ASP A 172 -5.34 16.78 -0.20
CA ASP A 172 -5.88 15.43 0.01
C ASP A 172 -5.41 14.51 -1.12
N ARG A 173 -5.64 14.91 -2.38
CA ARG A 173 -5.24 14.12 -3.54
C ARG A 173 -3.74 13.89 -3.60
N LYS A 174 -2.92 14.90 -3.28
CA LYS A 174 -1.47 14.76 -3.19
C LYS A 174 -1.03 13.80 -2.09
N ARG A 175 -1.71 13.79 -0.94
CA ARG A 175 -1.44 12.83 0.16
C ARG A 175 -1.76 11.41 -0.28
N PHE A 176 -2.92 11.18 -0.89
CA PHE A 176 -3.30 9.87 -1.44
C PHE A 176 -2.37 9.41 -2.57
N ALA A 177 -1.88 10.33 -3.42
CA ALA A 177 -0.88 10.01 -4.44
C ALA A 177 0.47 9.58 -3.83
N ALA A 178 0.91 10.20 -2.73
CA ALA A 178 2.12 9.77 -2.03
C ALA A 178 1.96 8.35 -1.46
N LYS A 179 0.79 8.03 -0.88
CA LYS A 179 0.46 6.68 -0.42
C LYS A 179 0.43 5.67 -1.57
N ALA A 180 -0.17 6.03 -2.70
CA ALA A 180 -0.20 5.21 -3.90
C ALA A 180 1.21 4.88 -4.42
N PHE A 181 2.10 5.86 -4.49
CA PHE A 181 3.48 5.61 -4.88
C PHE A 181 4.25 4.78 -3.84
N ASN A 182 3.98 4.96 -2.53
CA ASN A 182 4.52 4.12 -1.47
C ASN A 182 4.18 2.63 -1.72
N ILE A 183 2.89 2.32 -1.94
CA ILE A 183 2.42 0.96 -2.26
C ILE A 183 3.10 0.42 -3.53
N SER A 184 3.11 1.20 -4.62
CA SER A 184 3.70 0.73 -5.89
C SER A 184 5.21 0.47 -5.78
N SER A 185 5.94 1.31 -5.04
CA SER A 185 7.40 1.19 -4.88
C SER A 185 7.77 -0.02 -4.02
N HIS A 186 6.97 -0.31 -3.00
CA HIS A 186 7.12 -1.48 -2.16
C HIS A 186 6.85 -2.77 -2.95
N TYR A 187 5.76 -2.78 -3.70
CA TYR A 187 5.39 -3.90 -4.55
C TYR A 187 6.47 -4.27 -5.58
N ASP A 188 7.00 -3.27 -6.31
CA ASP A 188 8.10 -3.49 -7.26
C ASP A 188 9.40 -3.92 -6.55
N SER A 189 9.65 -3.45 -5.33
CA SER A 189 10.80 -3.89 -4.53
C SER A 189 10.69 -5.37 -4.14
N ALA A 190 9.49 -5.83 -3.75
CA ALA A 190 9.22 -7.23 -3.43
C ALA A 190 9.41 -8.14 -4.67
N ILE A 191 8.90 -7.72 -5.84
CA ILE A 191 9.09 -8.45 -7.10
C ILE A 191 10.59 -8.52 -7.46
N PHE A 192 11.31 -7.40 -7.37
CA PHE A 192 12.74 -7.38 -7.64
C PHE A 192 13.50 -8.35 -6.73
N ASN A 193 13.23 -8.33 -5.42
CA ASN A 193 13.88 -9.19 -4.45
C ASN A 193 13.58 -10.68 -4.70
N TYR A 194 12.36 -11.01 -5.15
CA TYR A 194 12.03 -12.37 -5.58
C TYR A 194 12.89 -12.85 -6.75
N PHE A 195 12.95 -12.07 -7.84
CA PHE A 195 13.76 -12.45 -9.02
C PHE A 195 15.27 -12.40 -8.75
N ASN A 196 15.72 -11.54 -7.84
CA ASN A 196 17.12 -11.38 -7.47
C ASN A 196 17.51 -12.19 -6.22
N ALA A 197 16.79 -13.26 -5.87
CA ALA A 197 17.05 -14.04 -4.66
C ALA A 197 18.48 -14.62 -4.59
N LYS A 198 19.14 -14.84 -5.74
CA LYS A 198 20.55 -15.30 -5.82
C LYS A 198 21.57 -14.16 -5.80
N GLY A 199 21.14 -12.90 -5.81
CA GLY A 199 22.02 -11.72 -5.82
C GLY A 199 22.82 -11.55 -7.11
N GLU A 200 22.36 -12.09 -8.24
CA GLU A 200 23.06 -11.99 -9.54
C GLU A 200 23.05 -10.55 -10.09
N VAL A 201 22.02 -9.77 -9.75
CA VAL A 201 21.98 -8.33 -9.98
C VAL A 201 22.51 -7.62 -8.74
N ASN A 202 23.63 -6.89 -8.88
CA ASN A 202 24.22 -6.13 -7.79
C ASN A 202 23.40 -4.86 -7.46
N SER A 203 22.27 -5.04 -6.78
CA SER A 203 21.41 -3.97 -6.29
C SER A 203 20.70 -4.40 -5.01
N PHE A 204 20.58 -3.46 -4.05
CA PHE A 204 19.89 -3.66 -2.78
C PHE A 204 18.57 -2.87 -2.76
N LYS A 205 17.47 -3.54 -2.40
CA LYS A 205 16.15 -2.95 -2.22
C LYS A 205 15.57 -3.38 -0.87
N GLN A 206 15.27 -2.39 -0.03
CA GLN A 206 14.48 -2.55 1.19
C GLN A 206 13.33 -1.56 1.13
N SER A 207 12.13 -2.01 1.46
CA SER A 207 10.96 -1.14 1.54
C SER A 207 10.07 -1.61 2.67
N GLU A 208 9.84 -0.73 3.64
CA GLU A 208 9.02 -0.99 4.82
C GLU A 208 7.84 -0.02 4.80
N LEU A 209 6.62 -0.55 4.73
CA LEU A 209 5.40 0.27 4.61
C LEU A 209 5.00 0.95 5.92
N LYS A 210 5.38 0.36 7.05
CA LYS A 210 5.00 0.81 8.39
C LYS A 210 6.24 1.02 9.24
N GLY A 211 6.20 2.10 10.02
CA GLY A 211 7.20 2.40 11.03
C GLY A 211 6.53 2.57 12.39
N LYS A 212 7.22 2.12 13.45
CA LYS A 212 6.82 2.32 14.84
C LYS A 212 7.54 3.54 15.40
N GLU A 213 6.79 4.56 15.78
CA GLU A 213 7.37 5.73 16.43
C GLU A 213 7.99 5.34 17.77
N LEU A 214 9.24 5.73 17.98
CA LEU A 214 9.96 5.54 19.23
C LEU A 214 9.78 6.78 20.11
N ARG A 215 10.01 6.64 21.42
CA ARG A 215 9.85 7.76 22.37
C ARG A 215 10.66 9.01 21.96
N TYR A 216 11.86 8.78 21.44
CA TYR A 216 12.77 9.77 20.84
C TYR A 216 13.88 8.97 20.12
N GLY A 217 14.75 9.67 19.39
CA GLY A 217 15.96 9.12 18.77
C GLY A 217 17.04 8.82 19.80
N GLU A 218 18.30 9.04 19.47
CA GLU A 218 19.40 8.84 20.43
C GLU A 218 19.33 9.82 21.62
N ASN A 219 18.88 11.06 21.35
CA ASN A 219 18.67 12.10 22.35
C ASN A 219 17.22 12.62 22.34
N PRO A 220 16.70 13.18 23.46
CA PRO A 220 15.29 13.58 23.58
C PRO A 220 14.75 14.58 22.54
N HIS A 221 15.62 15.39 21.93
CA HIS A 221 15.24 16.37 20.91
C HIS A 221 15.18 15.78 19.49
N GLN A 222 15.63 14.53 19.30
CA GLN A 222 15.61 13.83 18.03
C GLN A 222 14.38 12.93 17.94
N LYS A 223 13.77 12.83 16.76
CA LYS A 223 12.72 11.83 16.50
C LYS A 223 13.35 10.49 16.14
N GLY A 224 12.70 9.39 16.52
CA GLY A 224 13.13 8.04 16.17
C GLY A 224 11.96 7.21 15.64
N THR A 225 12.21 6.40 14.62
CA THR A 225 11.23 5.49 14.05
C THR A 225 11.91 4.16 13.77
N PHE A 226 11.31 3.07 14.24
CA PHE A 226 11.74 1.71 13.95
C PHE A 226 10.99 1.18 12.72
N TYR A 227 11.69 0.53 11.81
CA TYR A 227 11.12 -0.12 10.63
C TYR A 227 11.43 -1.62 10.67
N GLY A 228 10.45 -2.45 10.32
CA GLY A 228 10.48 -3.92 10.44
C GLY A 228 9.42 -4.45 11.39
N ASP A 229 9.36 -5.77 11.53
CA ASP A 229 8.37 -6.45 12.38
C ASP A 229 8.82 -6.48 13.84
N PHE A 230 8.46 -5.42 14.57
CA PHE A 230 8.83 -5.25 15.97
C PHE A 230 8.31 -6.37 16.86
N ASP A 231 7.08 -6.83 16.62
CA ASP A 231 6.39 -7.80 17.49
C ASP A 231 6.86 -9.24 17.21
N SER A 232 7.43 -9.51 16.02
CA SER A 232 8.14 -10.77 15.75
C SER A 232 9.45 -10.92 16.53
N ILE A 233 10.08 -9.79 16.91
CA ILE A 233 11.39 -9.78 17.57
C ILE A 233 11.23 -9.64 19.09
N PHE A 234 10.23 -8.88 19.55
CA PHE A 234 10.08 -8.53 20.96
C PHE A 234 8.69 -8.90 21.50
N ASP A 235 8.66 -9.74 22.53
CA ASP A 235 7.51 -9.86 23.44
C ASP A 235 7.78 -9.06 24.72
N LYS A 236 7.22 -7.85 24.80
CA LYS A 236 7.45 -6.93 25.92
C LYS A 236 6.51 -7.24 27.08
N LEU A 237 7.01 -7.99 28.05
CA LEU A 237 6.23 -8.41 29.23
C LEU A 237 5.92 -7.27 30.22
N HIS A 238 6.80 -6.26 30.34
CA HIS A 238 6.62 -5.14 31.27
C HIS A 238 7.44 -3.90 30.89
N GLY A 239 7.27 -2.80 31.63
CA GLY A 239 8.08 -1.59 31.55
C GLY A 239 7.56 -0.55 30.56
N LYS A 240 8.27 0.57 30.46
CA LYS A 240 7.93 1.63 29.49
C LYS A 240 8.34 1.21 28.08
N GLU A 241 7.79 1.84 27.05
CA GLU A 241 8.20 1.62 25.65
C GLU A 241 9.72 1.71 25.46
N LEU A 242 10.26 0.86 24.56
CA LEU A 242 11.67 0.85 24.21
C LEU A 242 12.05 2.17 23.54
N SER A 243 13.19 2.74 23.95
CA SER A 243 13.80 3.88 23.27
C SER A 243 14.74 3.41 22.16
N TYR A 244 15.18 4.33 21.29
CA TYR A 244 16.19 4.04 20.27
C TYR A 244 17.46 3.38 20.84
N ASN A 245 18.01 3.93 21.93
CA ASN A 245 19.21 3.37 22.56
C ASN A 245 18.96 1.98 23.16
N ASN A 246 17.74 1.70 23.65
CA ASN A 246 17.43 0.36 24.13
C ASN A 246 17.43 -0.67 22.99
N LEU A 247 16.97 -0.30 21.81
CA LEU A 247 17.02 -1.20 20.65
C LEU A 247 18.46 -1.51 20.24
N LEU A 248 19.34 -0.50 20.25
CA LEU A 248 20.77 -0.69 19.98
C LEU A 248 21.46 -1.58 21.03
N ASP A 249 21.18 -1.34 22.32
CA ASP A 249 21.74 -2.15 23.41
C ASP A 249 21.24 -3.60 23.34
N VAL A 250 19.96 -3.82 23.00
CA VAL A 250 19.39 -5.16 22.86
C VAL A 250 19.97 -5.90 21.66
N ASP A 251 20.12 -5.25 20.51
CA ASP A 251 20.76 -5.83 19.34
C ASP A 251 22.22 -6.24 19.63
N ALA A 252 22.99 -5.35 20.27
CA ALA A 252 24.36 -5.65 20.70
C ALA A 252 24.39 -6.81 21.71
N ALA A 253 23.44 -6.87 22.65
CA ALA A 253 23.37 -7.94 23.64
C ALA A 253 23.06 -9.29 22.99
N VAL A 254 22.08 -9.34 22.07
CA VAL A 254 21.71 -10.57 21.36
C VAL A 254 22.87 -11.07 20.51
N ASN A 255 23.55 -10.19 19.77
CA ASN A 255 24.72 -10.56 18.97
C ASN A 255 25.85 -11.12 19.84
N LEU A 256 26.17 -10.46 20.97
CA LEU A 256 27.19 -10.96 21.90
C LEU A 256 26.82 -12.31 22.51
N MET A 257 25.56 -12.50 22.93
CA MET A 257 25.12 -13.77 23.52
C MET A 257 25.11 -14.91 22.49
N ASN A 258 24.92 -14.63 21.21
CA ASN A 258 24.98 -15.63 20.15
C ASN A 258 26.39 -16.24 19.97
N GLU A 259 27.46 -15.52 20.33
CA GLU A 259 28.83 -16.05 20.27
C GLU A 259 29.07 -17.21 21.25
N PHE A 260 28.34 -17.24 22.38
CA PHE A 260 28.48 -18.25 23.43
C PHE A 260 27.37 -19.32 23.39
N LYS A 261 26.63 -19.39 22.27
CA LYS A 261 25.52 -20.33 22.11
C LYS A 261 26.03 -21.77 22.12
N GLY A 262 25.56 -22.57 23.09
CA GLY A 262 25.97 -23.96 23.28
C GLY A 262 27.10 -24.15 24.31
N GLU A 263 27.59 -23.07 24.90
CA GLU A 263 28.54 -23.08 26.01
C GLU A 263 27.84 -23.01 27.37
N ALA A 264 28.60 -22.78 28.44
CA ALA A 264 28.07 -22.56 29.77
C ALA A 264 27.13 -21.32 29.80
N PRO A 265 26.14 -21.29 30.71
CA PRO A 265 25.25 -20.14 30.84
C PRO A 265 26.02 -18.82 30.95
N THR A 266 25.71 -17.90 30.04
CA THR A 266 26.43 -16.64 29.86
C THR A 266 25.56 -15.46 30.29
N PHE A 267 26.13 -14.53 31.02
CA PHE A 267 25.48 -13.30 31.44
C PHE A 267 26.35 -12.09 31.09
N ALA A 268 25.76 -11.07 30.49
CA ALA A 268 26.44 -9.82 30.18
C ALA A 268 25.62 -8.61 30.62
N ILE A 269 26.33 -7.56 31.03
CA ILE A 269 25.76 -6.24 31.29
C ILE A 269 26.26 -5.32 30.18
N LEU A 270 25.33 -4.73 29.43
CA LEU A 270 25.65 -3.78 28.38
C LEU A 270 25.20 -2.37 28.79
N LYS A 271 25.95 -1.38 28.29
CA LYS A 271 25.60 0.03 28.39
C LYS A 271 26.19 0.80 27.21
N HIS A 272 25.35 1.54 26.48
CA HIS A 272 25.78 2.31 25.32
C HIS A 272 26.55 1.44 24.30
N ASN A 273 25.98 0.28 23.98
CA ASN A 273 26.49 -0.71 23.04
C ASN A 273 27.82 -1.37 23.46
N ASN A 274 28.28 -1.16 24.70
CA ASN A 274 29.52 -1.73 25.22
C ASN A 274 29.24 -2.73 26.33
N ALA A 275 29.94 -3.87 26.31
CA ALA A 275 29.93 -4.82 27.39
C ALA A 275 30.67 -4.24 28.61
N CYS A 276 29.93 -3.94 29.67
CA CYS A 276 30.49 -3.50 30.95
C CYS A 276 31.11 -4.67 31.72
N GLY A 277 30.57 -5.88 31.51
CA GLY A 277 31.05 -7.12 32.11
C GLY A 277 30.36 -8.32 31.48
N LEU A 278 31.08 -9.45 31.43
CA LEU A 278 30.61 -10.73 30.91
C LEU A 278 31.13 -11.85 31.81
N ALA A 279 30.29 -12.84 32.07
CA ALA A 279 30.65 -14.00 32.86
C ALA A 279 29.95 -15.26 32.33
N GLN A 280 30.62 -16.40 32.51
CA GLN A 280 30.04 -17.72 32.32
C GLN A 280 30.10 -18.49 33.65
N ARG A 281 29.02 -19.19 34.00
CA ARG A 281 28.99 -20.06 35.18
C ARG A 281 28.02 -21.20 34.98
N ASP A 282 28.44 -22.39 35.41
CA ASP A 282 27.57 -23.56 35.54
C ASP A 282 27.46 -23.97 37.02
N PRO A 283 26.26 -24.08 37.62
CA PRO A 283 24.94 -23.69 37.10
C PRO A 283 24.64 -22.18 37.31
N ILE A 284 23.58 -21.70 36.63
CA ILE A 284 23.10 -20.31 36.73
C ILE A 284 22.57 -19.96 38.13
N TYR A 285 22.21 -20.97 38.92
CA TYR A 285 21.66 -20.87 40.28
C TYR A 285 22.76 -21.02 41.34
#